data_AF-A0A7Y5KTD8-F1
#
_entry.id   AF-A0A7Y5KTD8-F1
#
_cell.length_a   1.000
_cell.length_b   1.000
_cell.length_c   1.000
_cell.angle_alpha   90.00
_cell.angle_beta   90.00
_cell.angle_gamma   90.00
#
_symmetry.space_group_name_H-M   'P 1'
#
loop_
_entity.id
_entity.type
_entity.pdbx_description
1 polymer ?
#
loop_
_entity_poly.entity_id
_entity_poly.type
_entity_poly.pdbx_seq_one_letter_code
_entity_poly.pdbx_strand_id
1 'polypeptide(L)'
;MSYHLDVIRRLRITSLAISVAMFSTGCPAPERGAAPIGTPTPTTHAAPALHVPPRRSGSATGSAFAAKAARLTPAERERAISEEILAGNLPSFERRLVPVELTAAGDGGRVVRGRVFVVPDYLAIGDDEDFVRVPITIRTARRIAKELDCVLPTTKLVDAIQNAAKVKLASPVMNPGDRMGSMQYFVVHNRVIEEHRAEQGAALGALVSGPKKDLVLTKRMLETPGRTPIYGWFGRGTEPVQPLSLVHDDRHVDYAHGVRLVAQTMEIEGRSAQILDVLADRALAPIVSDEGACDLRTAWNRGW
;
A
#
# COMPACT_ATOMS: atom_id res chain seq x y z
N MET A 1 -27.54 -2.10 -51.12
CA MET A 1 -27.38 -3.50 -50.68
C MET A 1 -27.64 -3.50 -49.18
N SER A 2 -28.84 -3.82 -48.66
CA SER A 2 -29.75 -4.94 -48.97
C SER A 2 -29.05 -6.30 -48.77
N TYR A 3 -29.60 -7.29 -48.02
CA TYR A 3 -30.94 -7.36 -47.41
C TYR A 3 -31.07 -8.46 -46.32
N HIS A 4 -32.12 -8.34 -45.48
CA HIS A 4 -32.81 -9.43 -44.71
C HIS A 4 -32.03 -10.11 -43.56
N LEU A 5 -32.63 -10.76 -42.55
CA LEU A 5 -33.93 -10.76 -41.80
C LEU A 5 -33.56 -11.36 -40.41
N ASP A 6 -34.12 -11.06 -39.22
CA ASP A 6 -35.46 -10.66 -38.73
C ASP A 6 -36.49 -11.80 -38.58
N VAL A 7 -36.61 -12.33 -37.35
CA VAL A 7 -37.70 -13.19 -36.80
C VAL A 7 -37.70 -12.99 -35.27
N ILE A 8 -38.54 -12.14 -34.64
CA ILE A 8 -39.99 -12.28 -34.34
C ILE A 8 -40.29 -13.57 -33.52
N ARG A 9 -40.71 -13.53 -32.24
CA ARG A 9 -42.08 -13.18 -31.84
C ARG A 9 -42.26 -13.06 -30.31
N ARG A 10 -43.25 -12.26 -29.91
CA ARG A 10 -43.78 -12.19 -28.53
C ARG A 10 -44.73 -13.37 -28.26
N LEU A 11 -44.78 -13.85 -27.01
CA LEU A 11 -46.03 -14.34 -26.42
C LEU A 11 -46.22 -13.76 -25.01
N ARG A 12 -47.36 -13.09 -24.80
CA ARG A 12 -47.97 -12.92 -23.48
C ARG A 12 -48.88 -14.12 -23.27
N ILE A 13 -48.87 -14.73 -22.08
CA ILE A 13 -49.96 -15.60 -21.63
C ILE A 13 -50.50 -15.04 -20.31
N THR A 14 -51.81 -14.98 -20.24
CA THR A 14 -52.62 -14.38 -19.19
C THR A 14 -52.73 -15.26 -17.95
N SER A 15 -53.10 -14.65 -16.83
CA SER A 15 -53.29 -15.26 -15.52
C SER A 15 -54.21 -16.48 -15.51
N LEU A 16 -53.91 -17.45 -14.65
CA LEU A 16 -54.93 -18.31 -14.03
C LEU A 16 -54.66 -18.38 -12.53
N ALA A 17 -55.51 -17.73 -11.74
CA ALA A 17 -55.48 -17.84 -10.29
C ALA A 17 -56.24 -19.11 -9.88
N ILE A 18 -55.56 -20.03 -9.19
CA ILE A 18 -56.19 -21.20 -8.56
C ILE A 18 -56.11 -21.00 -7.05
N SER A 19 -57.21 -20.59 -6.45
CA SER A 19 -57.36 -20.51 -5.00
C SER A 19 -57.47 -21.92 -4.41
N VAL A 20 -56.40 -22.40 -3.79
CA VAL A 20 -56.43 -23.61 -2.97
C VAL A 20 -56.59 -23.21 -1.51
N ALA A 21 -57.80 -23.36 -0.97
CA ALA A 21 -58.04 -23.22 0.46
C ALA A 21 -57.59 -24.50 1.18
N MET A 22 -56.47 -24.44 1.88
CA MET A 22 -56.01 -25.49 2.80
C MET A 22 -56.12 -24.99 4.24
N PHE A 23 -57.09 -25.52 4.98
CA PHE A 23 -57.14 -25.33 6.43
C PHE A 23 -56.04 -26.18 7.08
N SER A 24 -55.06 -25.51 7.68
CA SER A 24 -54.01 -26.14 8.49
C SER A 24 -54.02 -25.54 9.89
N THR A 25 -54.66 -26.25 10.82
CA THR A 25 -54.56 -25.95 12.26
C THR A 25 -53.23 -26.48 12.79
N GLY A 26 -52.29 -25.58 13.09
CA GLY A 26 -50.98 -25.92 13.67
C GLY A 26 -50.59 -24.90 14.75
N CYS A 27 -50.03 -25.38 15.87
CA CYS A 27 -49.71 -24.55 17.03
C CYS A 27 -48.65 -23.48 16.74
N PRO A 28 -48.71 -22.30 17.39
CA PRO A 28 -47.61 -21.35 17.36
C PRO A 28 -46.41 -21.89 18.15
N ALA A 29 -45.26 -22.02 17.49
CA ALA A 29 -43.98 -22.21 18.16
C ALA A 29 -43.52 -20.87 18.78
N PRO A 30 -42.82 -20.87 19.94
CA PRO A 30 -42.39 -19.62 20.57
C PRO A 30 -41.31 -18.94 19.75
N GLU A 31 -41.56 -17.69 19.33
CA GLU A 31 -40.54 -16.83 18.75
C GLU A 31 -39.41 -16.60 19.75
N ARG A 32 -38.21 -17.08 19.42
CA ARG A 32 -37.00 -16.66 20.15
C ARG A 32 -36.69 -15.24 19.69
N GLY A 33 -37.08 -14.25 20.49
CA GLY A 33 -36.74 -12.85 20.25
C GLY A 33 -35.25 -12.70 20.00
N ALA A 34 -34.88 -12.28 18.80
CA ALA A 34 -33.50 -11.90 18.50
C ALA A 34 -33.14 -10.69 19.37
N ALA A 35 -32.06 -10.81 20.16
CA ALA A 35 -31.54 -9.68 20.90
C ALA A 35 -31.22 -8.54 19.91
N PRO A 36 -31.54 -7.27 20.23
CA PRO A 36 -31.29 -6.17 19.32
C PRO A 36 -29.80 -6.11 19.00
N ILE A 37 -29.47 -6.18 17.71
CA ILE A 37 -28.11 -5.98 17.22
C ILE A 37 -27.72 -4.56 17.60
N GLY A 38 -26.85 -4.43 18.61
CA GLY A 38 -26.34 -3.14 19.03
C GLY A 38 -25.71 -2.43 17.83
N THR A 39 -26.17 -1.21 17.56
CA THR A 39 -25.56 -0.35 16.54
C THR A 39 -24.06 -0.25 16.83
N PRO A 40 -23.17 -0.58 15.89
CA PRO A 40 -21.74 -0.47 16.12
C PRO A 40 -21.41 0.99 16.38
N THR A 41 -21.07 1.30 17.64
CA THR A 41 -20.56 2.63 18.01
C THR A 41 -19.34 2.91 17.13
N PRO A 42 -19.30 4.03 16.39
CA PRO A 42 -18.13 4.35 15.60
C PRO A 42 -16.98 4.70 16.55
N THR A 43 -16.13 3.71 16.84
CA THR A 43 -14.87 3.96 17.52
C THR A 43 -14.00 4.76 16.56
N THR A 44 -13.90 6.06 16.81
CA THR A 44 -12.89 6.93 16.21
C THR A 44 -11.52 6.51 16.76
N HIS A 45 -11.01 5.37 16.30
CA HIS A 45 -9.64 4.97 16.55
C HIS A 45 -8.74 6.05 15.96
N ALA A 46 -7.96 6.71 16.82
CA ALA A 46 -6.90 7.60 16.37
C ALA A 46 -6.02 6.82 15.39
N ALA A 47 -5.68 7.44 14.26
CA ALA A 47 -4.90 6.76 13.23
C ALA A 47 -3.57 6.27 13.83
N PRO A 48 -3.22 4.98 13.64
CA PRO A 48 -2.10 4.38 14.36
C PRO A 48 -0.79 5.10 14.02
N ALA A 49 0.08 5.21 15.03
CA ALA A 49 1.41 5.75 14.84
C ALA A 49 2.36 4.69 14.29
N LEU A 50 3.33 5.10 13.48
CA LEU A 50 4.46 4.25 13.11
C LEU A 50 5.26 3.87 14.37
N HIS A 51 5.52 2.57 14.58
CA HIS A 51 6.26 2.10 15.75
C HIS A 51 7.76 2.38 15.61
N VAL A 52 8.15 3.62 15.92
CA VAL A 52 9.53 4.09 15.76
C VAL A 52 9.92 5.04 16.91
N PRO A 53 11.16 5.00 17.44
CA PRO A 53 11.58 5.85 18.55
C PRO A 53 11.38 7.35 18.29
N PRO A 54 11.24 8.18 19.34
CA PRO A 54 11.27 9.63 19.21
C PRO A 54 12.56 10.11 18.52
N ARG A 55 12.45 11.10 17.63
CA ARG A 55 13.59 11.77 17.00
C ARG A 55 14.51 12.31 18.11
N ARG A 56 15.80 11.99 18.06
CA ARG A 56 16.77 12.48 19.05
C ARG A 56 17.09 13.94 18.79
N SER A 57 17.32 14.71 19.85
CA SER A 57 17.90 16.05 19.71
C SER A 57 19.28 15.94 19.06
N GLY A 58 19.56 16.76 18.05
CA GLY A 58 20.78 16.69 17.25
C GLY A 58 20.80 15.61 16.15
N SER A 59 19.70 14.87 15.91
CA SER A 59 19.57 14.03 14.71
C SER A 59 19.74 14.87 13.43
N ALA A 60 20.54 14.39 12.48
CA ALA A 60 20.87 15.10 11.25
C ALA A 60 19.61 15.45 10.44
N THR A 61 19.57 16.66 9.87
CA THR A 61 18.57 17.04 8.86
C THR A 61 18.81 16.28 7.56
N GLY A 62 17.84 16.33 6.62
CA GLY A 62 17.95 15.66 5.32
C GLY A 62 19.18 16.10 4.52
N SER A 63 19.43 17.41 4.42
CA SER A 63 20.60 17.95 3.72
C SER A 63 21.92 17.59 4.39
N ALA A 64 21.99 17.64 5.73
CA ALA A 64 23.18 17.27 6.50
C ALA A 64 23.50 15.77 6.35
N PHE A 65 22.48 14.91 6.44
CA PHE A 65 22.62 13.49 6.17
C PHE A 65 23.08 13.25 4.73
N ALA A 66 22.46 13.91 3.75
CA ALA A 66 22.81 13.72 2.34
C ALA A 66 24.25 14.13 2.02
N ALA A 67 24.76 15.22 2.60
CA ALA A 67 26.14 15.67 2.42
C ALA A 67 27.17 14.67 3.00
N LYS A 68 26.86 14.01 4.12
CA LYS A 68 27.64 12.89 4.69
C LYS A 68 27.54 11.66 3.79
N ALA A 69 26.32 11.24 3.46
CA ALA A 69 26.03 10.02 2.70
C ALA A 69 26.56 10.05 1.26
N ALA A 70 26.75 11.23 0.66
CA ALA A 70 27.34 11.39 -0.67
C ALA A 70 28.81 10.94 -0.76
N ARG A 71 29.50 10.77 0.38
CA ARG A 71 30.90 10.34 0.47
C ARG A 71 31.06 8.86 0.82
N LEU A 72 29.97 8.15 1.07
CA LEU A 72 29.95 6.75 1.48
C LEU A 72 29.88 5.81 0.28
N THR A 73 30.43 4.60 0.41
CA THR A 73 30.13 3.51 -0.52
C THR A 73 28.64 3.14 -0.46
N PRO A 74 28.07 2.49 -1.49
CA PRO A 74 26.66 2.07 -1.46
C PRO A 74 26.29 1.23 -0.23
N ALA A 75 27.16 0.31 0.21
CA ALA A 75 26.93 -0.54 1.38
C ALA A 75 26.95 0.25 2.70
N GLU A 76 27.89 1.18 2.87
CA GLU A 76 27.95 2.05 4.05
C GLU A 76 26.76 3.01 4.10
N ARG A 77 26.29 3.49 2.94
CA ARG A 77 25.11 4.33 2.84
C ARG A 77 23.84 3.57 3.23
N GLU A 78 23.64 2.35 2.73
CA GLU A 78 22.49 1.51 3.12
C GLU A 78 22.46 1.29 4.65
N ARG A 79 23.63 1.02 5.26
CA ARG A 79 23.78 0.93 6.71
C ARG A 79 23.42 2.24 7.41
N ALA A 80 23.99 3.37 6.97
CA ALA A 80 23.73 4.67 7.56
C ALA A 80 22.25 5.10 7.46
N ILE A 81 21.58 4.81 6.33
CA ILE A 81 20.14 5.05 6.18
C ILE A 81 19.34 4.21 7.19
N SER A 82 19.67 2.92 7.30
CA SER A 82 19.01 2.03 8.27
C SER A 82 19.24 2.47 9.72
N GLU A 83 20.43 2.97 10.06
CA GLU A 83 20.75 3.44 11.42
C GLU A 83 19.95 4.70 11.79
N GLU A 84 19.85 5.68 10.88
CA GLU A 84 19.08 6.92 11.11
C GLU A 84 17.57 6.64 11.26
N ILE A 85 16.98 5.86 10.33
CA ILE A 85 15.54 5.54 10.37
C ILE A 85 15.18 4.76 11.66
N LEU A 86 15.95 3.73 12.02
CA LEU A 86 15.71 2.93 13.23
C LEU A 86 16.00 3.72 14.52
N ALA A 87 16.83 4.76 14.47
CA ALA A 87 17.01 5.71 15.57
C ALA A 87 15.90 6.77 15.67
N GLY A 88 14.92 6.78 14.75
CA GLY A 88 13.82 7.75 14.73
C GLY A 88 14.11 9.05 13.98
N ASN A 89 15.17 9.11 13.18
CA ASN A 89 15.46 10.25 12.30
C ASN A 89 14.61 10.17 11.02
N LEU A 90 13.32 10.47 11.17
CA LEU A 90 12.34 10.67 10.11
C LEU A 90 11.46 11.89 10.43
N PRO A 91 10.78 12.49 9.43
CA PRO A 91 9.86 13.60 9.64
C PRO A 91 8.72 13.24 10.59
N SER A 92 8.19 14.24 11.29
CA SER A 92 7.06 14.09 12.20
C SER A 92 5.76 13.77 11.46
N PHE A 93 5.64 14.17 10.19
CA PHE A 93 4.48 13.82 9.37
C PHE A 93 4.41 12.33 9.00
N GLU A 94 5.54 11.64 8.81
CA GLU A 94 5.58 10.20 8.47
C GLU A 94 5.14 9.30 9.64
N ARG A 95 5.17 9.83 10.87
CA ARG A 95 4.80 9.09 12.10
C ARG A 95 3.31 8.83 12.23
N ARG A 96 2.45 9.55 11.50
CA ARG A 96 0.99 9.39 11.53
C ARG A 96 0.54 8.60 10.31
N LEU A 97 0.18 7.33 10.50
CA LEU A 97 -0.25 6.49 9.38
C LEU A 97 -1.63 6.93 8.89
N VAL A 98 -1.87 6.84 7.58
CA VAL A 98 -3.15 7.18 6.95
C VAL A 98 -3.94 5.89 6.71
N PRO A 99 -5.22 5.82 7.10
CA PRO A 99 -6.08 4.68 6.74
C PRO A 99 -6.39 4.70 5.24
N VAL A 100 -6.27 3.53 4.60
CA VAL A 100 -6.70 3.28 3.22
C VAL A 100 -7.71 2.14 3.25
N GLU A 101 -8.93 2.45 2.80
CA GLU A 101 -10.05 1.49 2.71
C GLU A 101 -9.83 0.52 1.54
N LEU A 102 -10.12 -0.76 1.78
CA LEU A 102 -9.98 -1.85 0.84
C LEU A 102 -11.31 -2.60 0.71
N THR A 103 -11.59 -3.10 -0.49
CA THR A 103 -12.72 -4.01 -0.74
C THR A 103 -12.30 -5.19 -1.62
N ALA A 104 -12.95 -6.32 -1.41
CA ALA A 104 -12.84 -7.48 -2.27
C ALA A 104 -14.19 -8.19 -2.41
N ALA A 105 -14.38 -8.90 -3.51
CA ALA A 105 -15.46 -9.89 -3.61
C ALA A 105 -15.07 -11.13 -2.79
N GLY A 106 -15.93 -11.51 -1.85
CA GLY A 106 -15.90 -12.78 -1.16
C GLY A 106 -17.01 -13.72 -1.65
N ASP A 107 -17.13 -14.86 -0.98
CA ASP A 107 -18.05 -15.93 -1.35
C ASP A 107 -19.52 -15.46 -1.47
N GLY A 108 -20.22 -16.03 -2.45
CA GLY A 108 -21.63 -15.73 -2.71
C GLY A 108 -21.93 -14.29 -3.14
N GLY A 109 -20.91 -13.52 -3.56
CA GLY A 109 -21.06 -12.11 -3.95
C GLY A 109 -21.07 -11.13 -2.77
N ARG A 110 -20.76 -11.59 -1.55
CA ARG A 110 -20.58 -10.70 -0.39
C ARG A 110 -19.33 -9.84 -0.57
N VAL A 111 -19.46 -8.52 -0.45
CA VAL A 111 -18.28 -7.64 -0.37
C VAL A 111 -17.63 -7.77 1.01
N VAL A 112 -16.34 -8.06 1.04
CA VAL A 112 -15.51 -8.00 2.25
C VAL A 112 -14.81 -6.65 2.29
N ARG A 113 -14.86 -5.98 3.45
CA ARG A 113 -14.19 -4.70 3.70
C ARG A 113 -12.96 -4.90 4.58
N GLY A 114 -11.89 -4.21 4.24
CA GLY A 114 -10.71 -4.07 5.09
C GLY A 114 -10.16 -2.66 5.08
N ARG A 115 -9.19 -2.39 5.94
CA ARG A 115 -8.48 -1.12 6.03
C ARG A 115 -7.03 -1.39 6.41
N VAL A 116 -6.10 -0.83 5.65
CA VAL A 116 -4.67 -0.82 5.99
C VAL A 116 -4.25 0.58 6.44
N PHE A 117 -3.14 0.67 7.15
CA PHE A 117 -2.58 1.93 7.62
C PHE A 117 -1.20 2.14 7.01
N VAL A 118 -1.01 3.23 6.28
CA VAL A 118 0.17 3.44 5.43
C VAL A 118 0.92 4.70 5.84
N VAL A 119 2.24 4.72 5.71
CA VAL A 119 2.99 5.99 5.80
C VAL A 119 2.50 6.92 4.67
N PRO A 120 2.18 8.20 4.97
CA PRO A 120 1.59 9.12 3.99
C PRO A 120 2.49 9.36 2.77
N ASP A 121 3.80 9.19 2.93
CA ASP A 121 4.83 9.39 1.92
C ASP A 121 5.81 8.20 1.89
N TYR A 122 6.95 8.37 1.21
CA TYR A 122 8.04 7.42 1.10
C TYR A 122 9.17 7.78 2.08
N LEU A 123 9.64 6.80 2.85
CA LEU A 123 10.60 6.99 3.95
C LEU A 123 11.65 8.07 3.67
N ALA A 124 11.73 9.04 4.57
CA ALA A 124 12.68 10.13 4.52
C ALA A 124 13.55 10.21 5.78
N ILE A 125 14.74 10.78 5.62
CA ILE A 125 15.62 11.19 6.72
C ILE A 125 15.58 12.70 6.83
N GLY A 126 15.46 13.21 8.06
CA GLY A 126 15.29 14.64 8.35
C GLY A 126 14.04 14.92 9.17
N ASP A 127 13.71 16.20 9.32
CA ASP A 127 12.52 16.70 10.04
C ASP A 127 11.49 17.28 9.05
N ASP A 128 10.45 17.96 9.52
CA ASP A 128 9.40 18.51 8.65
C ASP A 128 9.89 19.72 7.81
N GLU A 129 11.05 20.31 8.13
CA GLU A 129 11.61 21.49 7.44
C GLU A 129 12.72 21.12 6.45
N ASP A 130 13.60 20.19 6.80
CA ASP A 130 14.68 19.67 5.94
C ASP A 130 14.73 18.13 5.99
N PHE A 131 14.19 17.50 4.95
CA PHE A 131 14.22 16.06 4.75
C PHE A 131 14.57 15.64 3.32
N VAL A 132 15.05 14.41 3.19
CA VAL A 132 15.30 13.75 1.90
C VAL A 132 14.69 12.35 1.90
N ARG A 133 13.80 12.06 0.94
CA ARG A 133 13.33 10.70 0.66
C ARG A 133 14.51 9.81 0.27
N VAL A 134 14.63 8.63 0.88
CA VAL A 134 15.81 7.76 0.76
C VAL A 134 15.51 6.43 0.04
N PRO A 135 15.70 6.38 -1.29
CA PRO A 135 15.80 5.14 -2.03
C PRO A 135 16.88 4.21 -1.44
N ILE A 136 16.50 2.95 -1.21
CA ILE A 136 17.35 1.89 -0.65
C ILE A 136 17.10 0.55 -1.34
N THR A 137 17.97 -0.43 -1.09
CA THR A 137 17.78 -1.80 -1.58
C THR A 137 16.58 -2.48 -0.92
N ILE A 138 16.00 -3.44 -1.63
CA ILE A 138 14.91 -4.28 -1.14
C ILE A 138 15.23 -5.00 0.18
N ARG A 139 16.50 -5.39 0.40
CA ARG A 139 16.97 -6.03 1.64
C ARG A 139 16.90 -5.07 2.84
N THR A 140 17.36 -3.83 2.66
CA THR A 140 17.33 -2.80 3.71
C THR A 140 15.89 -2.36 3.98
N ALA A 141 15.08 -2.21 2.93
CA ALA A 141 13.65 -1.91 3.06
C ALA A 141 12.90 -2.97 3.87
N ARG A 142 13.13 -4.27 3.59
CA ARG A 142 12.59 -5.37 4.41
C ARG A 142 13.05 -5.30 5.86
N ARG A 143 14.34 -5.05 6.10
CA ARG A 143 14.88 -4.94 7.47
C ARG A 143 14.16 -3.83 8.24
N ILE A 144 14.12 -2.62 7.68
CA ILE A 144 13.45 -1.48 8.30
C ILE A 144 11.97 -1.78 8.55
N ALA A 145 11.26 -2.32 7.55
CA ALA A 145 9.85 -2.68 7.70
C ALA A 145 9.61 -3.63 8.88
N LYS A 146 10.41 -4.70 9.01
CA LYS A 146 10.29 -5.67 10.11
C LYS A 146 10.52 -5.05 11.50
N GLU A 147 11.53 -4.20 11.65
CA GLU A 147 11.87 -3.57 12.94
C GLU A 147 10.85 -2.50 13.37
N LEU A 148 9.99 -2.03 12.44
CA LEU A 148 8.95 -1.02 12.67
C LEU A 148 7.52 -1.59 12.61
N ASP A 149 7.37 -2.92 12.80
CA ASP A 149 6.10 -3.67 12.71
C ASP A 149 5.29 -3.40 11.41
N CYS A 150 6.01 -3.25 10.30
CA CYS A 150 5.49 -2.95 8.98
C CYS A 150 5.83 -4.03 7.94
N VAL A 151 5.16 -3.95 6.80
CA VAL A 151 5.43 -4.69 5.56
C VAL A 151 5.56 -3.73 4.39
N LEU A 152 6.10 -4.22 3.28
CA LEU A 152 6.00 -3.54 1.98
C LEU A 152 4.59 -3.80 1.38
N PRO A 153 4.03 -2.85 0.60
CA PRO A 153 2.73 -3.05 -0.04
C PRO A 153 2.80 -4.13 -1.12
N THR A 154 1.68 -4.75 -1.47
CA THR A 154 1.53 -5.49 -2.74
C THR A 154 1.17 -4.51 -3.86
N THR A 155 1.14 -4.96 -5.12
CA THR A 155 0.64 -4.14 -6.24
C THR A 155 -0.77 -3.60 -5.97
N LYS A 156 -1.68 -4.46 -5.49
CA LYS A 156 -3.05 -4.10 -5.10
C LYS A 156 -3.11 -3.00 -4.04
N LEU A 157 -2.22 -3.06 -3.05
CA LEU A 157 -2.14 -2.02 -2.01
C LEU A 157 -1.59 -0.71 -2.58
N VAL A 158 -0.61 -0.75 -3.49
CA VAL A 158 -0.13 0.45 -4.21
C VAL A 158 -1.26 1.09 -5.03
N ASP A 159 -2.09 0.30 -5.71
CA ASP A 159 -3.26 0.83 -6.46
C ASP A 159 -4.33 1.41 -5.53
N ALA A 160 -4.61 0.75 -4.41
CA ALA A 160 -5.53 1.29 -3.40
C ALA A 160 -5.03 2.62 -2.82
N ILE A 161 -3.72 2.73 -2.57
CA ILE A 161 -3.07 3.97 -2.12
C ILE A 161 -3.15 5.05 -3.20
N GLN A 162 -2.89 4.72 -4.48
CA GLN A 162 -3.04 5.65 -5.59
C GLN A 162 -4.50 6.11 -5.76
N ASN A 163 -5.48 5.26 -5.48
CA ASN A 163 -6.90 5.60 -5.54
C ASN A 163 -7.33 6.49 -4.37
N ALA A 164 -6.82 6.24 -3.15
CA ALA A 164 -7.13 7.02 -1.95
C ALA A 164 -6.34 8.34 -1.84
N ALA A 165 -5.17 8.44 -2.48
CA ALA A 165 -4.30 9.61 -2.43
C ALA A 165 -4.97 10.86 -3.02
N LYS A 166 -5.14 11.88 -2.18
CA LYS A 166 -5.60 13.21 -2.60
C LYS A 166 -4.50 14.02 -3.28
N VAL A 167 -3.23 13.70 -2.99
CA VAL A 167 -2.06 14.40 -3.54
C VAL A 167 -1.39 13.46 -4.55
N LYS A 168 -1.57 13.76 -5.84
CA LYS A 168 -1.04 12.95 -6.94
C LYS A 168 0.08 13.71 -7.63
N LEU A 169 1.32 13.29 -7.38
CA LEU A 169 2.51 13.94 -7.90
C LEU A 169 3.12 13.06 -9.00
N ALA A 170 3.32 13.64 -10.19
CA ALA A 170 4.09 12.96 -11.22
C ALA A 170 5.56 12.89 -10.78
N SER A 171 6.21 11.75 -10.99
CA SER A 171 7.66 11.65 -10.76
C SER A 171 8.41 12.58 -11.72
N PRO A 172 9.34 13.41 -11.22
CA PRO A 172 10.27 14.10 -12.09
C PRO A 172 11.18 13.09 -12.80
N VAL A 173 11.18 13.14 -14.13
CA VAL A 173 12.05 12.31 -14.97
C VAL A 173 13.46 12.90 -14.96
N MET A 174 14.44 12.10 -14.55
CA MET A 174 15.86 12.46 -14.59
C MET A 174 16.61 11.55 -15.55
N ASN A 175 17.66 12.08 -16.18
CA ASN A 175 18.48 11.37 -17.15
C ASN A 175 18.98 10.01 -16.59
N PRO A 176 18.88 8.91 -17.35
CA PRO A 176 19.37 7.62 -16.90
C PRO A 176 20.90 7.54 -16.93
N GLY A 177 21.47 6.63 -16.14
CA GLY A 177 22.91 6.32 -16.12
C GLY A 177 23.39 5.84 -14.75
N ASP A 178 24.68 5.50 -14.63
CA ASP A 178 25.29 4.87 -13.45
C ASP A 178 25.14 5.67 -12.14
N ARG A 179 24.80 6.96 -12.26
CA ARG A 179 24.61 7.88 -11.15
C ARG A 179 23.18 7.88 -10.57
N MET A 180 22.24 7.15 -11.16
CA MET A 180 20.84 7.09 -10.68
C MET A 180 20.70 6.68 -9.21
N GLY A 181 21.58 5.79 -8.73
CA GLY A 181 21.65 5.37 -7.33
C GLY A 181 22.54 6.25 -6.43
N SER A 182 22.72 7.55 -6.74
CA SER A 182 23.59 8.47 -5.96
C SER A 182 22.79 9.49 -5.14
N MET A 183 23.37 9.94 -4.01
CA MET A 183 22.71 10.94 -3.14
C MET A 183 22.40 12.25 -3.88
N GLN A 184 23.19 12.68 -4.87
CA GLN A 184 22.86 13.86 -5.66
C GLN A 184 21.55 13.67 -6.43
N TYR A 185 21.31 12.49 -7.00
CA TYR A 185 20.04 12.19 -7.65
C TYR A 185 18.88 12.17 -6.64
N PHE A 186 19.09 11.59 -5.45
CA PHE A 186 18.04 11.52 -4.42
C PHE A 186 17.64 12.92 -3.92
N VAL A 187 18.61 13.80 -3.67
CA VAL A 187 18.38 15.20 -3.26
C VAL A 187 17.65 16.00 -4.35
N VAL A 188 18.10 15.90 -5.61
CA VAL A 188 17.44 16.62 -6.72
C VAL A 188 16.02 16.10 -6.95
N HIS A 189 15.82 14.78 -6.95
CA HIS A 189 14.50 14.17 -7.11
C HIS A 189 13.55 14.57 -5.98
N ASN A 190 14.04 14.53 -4.72
CA ASN A 190 13.27 14.97 -3.57
C ASN A 190 12.85 16.45 -3.66
N ARG A 191 13.78 17.33 -4.04
CA ARG A 191 13.49 18.76 -4.18
C ARG A 191 12.36 19.02 -5.19
N VAL A 192 12.41 18.37 -6.35
CA VAL A 192 11.37 18.55 -7.38
C VAL A 192 10.03 17.90 -6.99
N ILE A 193 10.01 16.84 -6.18
CA ILE A 193 8.77 16.34 -5.57
C ILE A 193 8.18 17.39 -4.62
N GLU A 194 9.01 18.02 -3.78
CA GLU A 194 8.55 19.07 -2.85
C GLU A 194 8.10 20.34 -3.57
N GLU A 195 8.75 20.73 -4.66
CA GLU A 195 8.31 21.80 -5.57
C GLU A 195 6.90 21.47 -6.10
N HIS A 196 6.68 20.29 -6.70
CA HIS A 196 5.35 19.86 -7.17
C HIS A 196 4.29 19.77 -6.05
N ARG A 197 4.68 19.36 -4.83
CA ARG A 197 3.77 19.33 -3.66
C ARG A 197 3.34 20.74 -3.26
N ALA A 198 4.29 21.68 -3.18
CA ALA A 198 4.04 23.06 -2.83
C ALA A 198 3.18 23.78 -3.90
N GLU A 199 3.43 23.53 -5.18
CA GLU A 199 2.60 24.03 -6.29
C GLU A 199 1.14 23.59 -6.20
N GLN A 200 0.87 22.39 -5.69
CA GLN A 200 -0.51 21.90 -5.43
C GLN A 200 -1.10 22.43 -4.12
N GLY A 201 -0.37 23.22 -3.32
CA GLY A 201 -0.78 23.64 -1.98
C GLY A 201 -0.95 22.49 -1.00
N ALA A 202 -0.35 21.32 -1.28
CA ALA A 202 -0.57 20.10 -0.51
C ALA A 202 0.24 20.11 0.80
N ALA A 203 -0.43 19.90 1.93
CA ALA A 203 0.21 19.84 3.25
C ALA A 203 1.09 18.59 3.42
N LEU A 204 2.15 18.69 4.23
CA LEU A 204 2.93 17.54 4.68
C LEU A 204 2.06 16.56 5.47
N GLY A 205 2.27 15.26 5.26
CA GLY A 205 1.46 14.20 5.87
C GLY A 205 0.09 13.97 5.23
N ALA A 206 -0.28 14.70 4.18
CA ALA A 206 -1.32 14.24 3.27
C ALA A 206 -0.84 12.97 2.54
N LEU A 207 -1.76 12.04 2.21
CA LEU A 207 -1.40 10.84 1.46
C LEU A 207 -0.98 11.21 0.03
N VAL A 208 0.33 11.15 -0.21
CA VAL A 208 0.98 11.37 -1.50
C VAL A 208 1.09 10.05 -2.24
N SER A 209 0.83 10.04 -3.55
CA SER A 209 1.17 8.91 -4.42
C SER A 209 1.57 9.38 -5.82
N GLY A 210 2.27 8.52 -6.56
CA GLY A 210 2.74 8.78 -7.93
C GLY A 210 4.25 8.98 -8.14
N PRO A 211 5.02 9.69 -7.29
CA PRO A 211 6.34 10.16 -7.67
C PRO A 211 7.45 9.11 -7.55
N LYS A 212 7.15 7.90 -7.07
CA LYS A 212 8.12 6.79 -6.95
C LYS A 212 7.53 5.49 -7.49
N LYS A 213 8.42 4.55 -7.79
CA LYS A 213 8.15 3.12 -7.93
C LYS A 213 8.19 2.51 -6.53
N ASP A 214 7.05 2.08 -6.01
CA ASP A 214 6.98 1.39 -4.72
C ASP A 214 7.73 0.05 -4.80
N LEU A 215 8.56 -0.24 -3.80
CA LEU A 215 9.08 -1.60 -3.55
C LEU A 215 7.93 -2.46 -3.03
N VAL A 216 7.66 -3.60 -3.68
CA VAL A 216 6.45 -4.40 -3.39
C VAL A 216 6.72 -5.85 -2.97
N LEU A 217 5.77 -6.40 -2.21
CA LEU A 217 5.58 -7.83 -2.03
C LEU A 217 4.86 -8.42 -3.25
N THR A 218 5.37 -9.55 -3.75
CA THR A 218 4.78 -10.33 -4.84
C THR A 218 5.09 -11.81 -4.65
N LYS A 219 4.18 -12.68 -5.08
CA LYS A 219 4.40 -14.12 -5.11
C LYS A 219 5.64 -14.50 -5.95
N ARG A 220 5.94 -13.72 -7.00
CA ARG A 220 7.06 -13.98 -7.94
C ARG A 220 8.44 -14.02 -7.27
N MET A 221 8.59 -13.44 -6.08
CA MET A 221 9.83 -13.51 -5.30
C MET A 221 10.19 -14.94 -4.85
N LEU A 222 9.20 -15.83 -4.71
CA LEU A 222 9.45 -17.26 -4.42
C LEU A 222 9.99 -18.02 -5.64
N GLU A 223 9.64 -17.56 -6.84
CA GLU A 223 10.04 -18.17 -8.12
C GLU A 223 11.36 -17.57 -8.65
N THR A 224 11.59 -16.29 -8.38
CA THR A 224 12.81 -15.55 -8.77
C THR A 224 13.43 -14.84 -7.55
N PRO A 225 14.09 -15.58 -6.64
CA PRO A 225 14.81 -15.03 -5.49
C PRO A 225 15.95 -14.09 -5.91
N GLY A 226 16.43 -13.25 -4.98
CA GLY A 226 17.52 -12.29 -5.22
C GLY A 226 17.18 -11.13 -6.15
N ARG A 227 15.89 -10.80 -6.32
CA ARG A 227 15.40 -9.69 -7.15
C ARG A 227 14.77 -8.56 -6.35
N THR A 228 14.68 -7.39 -6.98
CA THR A 228 13.97 -6.20 -6.47
C THR A 228 12.65 -6.01 -7.22
N PRO A 229 11.50 -6.33 -6.61
CA PRO A 229 10.19 -6.07 -7.20
C PRO A 229 9.82 -4.59 -7.08
N ILE A 230 9.50 -3.97 -8.22
CA ILE A 230 9.07 -2.58 -8.33
C ILE A 230 7.74 -2.49 -9.08
N TYR A 231 6.88 -1.58 -8.62
CA TYR A 231 5.56 -1.32 -9.19
C TYR A 231 5.14 0.14 -8.97
N GLY A 232 4.05 0.58 -9.60
CA GLY A 232 3.49 1.91 -9.40
C GLY A 232 4.11 2.93 -10.34
N TRP A 233 4.68 4.03 -9.79
CA TRP A 233 5.04 5.25 -10.53
C TRP A 233 3.86 5.72 -11.39
N PHE A 234 3.10 6.69 -10.89
CA PHE A 234 1.88 7.13 -11.56
C PHE A 234 2.05 8.52 -12.19
N GLY A 235 1.27 8.76 -13.25
CA GLY A 235 0.92 10.11 -13.65
C GLY A 235 -0.18 10.68 -12.73
N ARG A 236 -1.05 11.53 -13.29
CA ARG A 236 -2.25 12.03 -12.57
C ARG A 236 -3.41 11.01 -12.51
N GLY A 237 -3.37 9.97 -13.36
CA GLY A 237 -4.40 8.93 -13.44
C GLY A 237 -4.23 7.81 -12.41
N THR A 238 -4.86 6.66 -12.67
CA THR A 238 -4.79 5.44 -11.84
C THR A 238 -3.86 4.37 -12.41
N GLU A 239 -3.52 4.45 -13.70
CA GLU A 239 -2.68 3.46 -14.37
C GLU A 239 -1.19 3.63 -14.01
N PRO A 240 -0.48 2.54 -13.63
CA PRO A 240 0.95 2.57 -13.32
C PRO A 240 1.79 2.72 -14.59
N VAL A 241 2.80 3.58 -14.54
CA VAL A 241 3.84 3.68 -15.58
C VAL A 241 4.88 2.57 -15.41
N GLN A 242 5.13 2.12 -14.17
CA GLN A 242 5.96 0.96 -13.85
C GLN A 242 5.06 -0.27 -13.58
N PRO A 243 4.81 -1.15 -14.57
CA PRO A 243 4.21 -2.46 -14.31
C PRO A 243 5.16 -3.32 -13.45
N LEU A 244 4.63 -4.40 -12.86
CA LEU A 244 5.37 -5.23 -11.92
C LEU A 244 6.62 -5.83 -12.58
N SER A 245 7.79 -5.40 -12.12
CA SER A 245 9.08 -5.78 -12.69
C SER A 245 10.01 -6.32 -11.62
N LEU A 246 10.70 -7.43 -11.94
CA LEU A 246 11.74 -8.07 -11.13
C LEU A 246 13.07 -8.17 -11.90
N VAL A 247 13.27 -7.33 -12.93
CA VAL A 247 14.48 -7.40 -13.79
C VAL A 247 15.78 -7.09 -13.03
N HIS A 248 15.68 -6.28 -11.98
CA HIS A 248 16.81 -5.83 -11.18
C HIS A 248 17.14 -6.81 -10.06
N ASP A 249 18.43 -6.96 -9.74
CA ASP A 249 18.86 -7.73 -8.58
C ASP A 249 18.51 -7.03 -7.24
N ASP A 250 18.72 -7.74 -6.14
CA ASP A 250 18.50 -7.28 -4.77
C ASP A 250 19.49 -6.19 -4.26
N ARG A 251 20.49 -5.80 -5.08
CA ARG A 251 21.44 -4.68 -4.81
C ARG A 251 21.07 -3.40 -5.56
N HIS A 252 20.15 -3.47 -6.53
CA HIS A 252 19.77 -2.32 -7.32
C HIS A 252 19.06 -1.24 -6.51
N VAL A 253 19.43 0.02 -6.75
CA VAL A 253 18.76 1.22 -6.27
C VAL A 253 18.81 2.26 -7.37
N ASP A 254 17.65 2.78 -7.76
CA ASP A 254 17.55 4.02 -8.54
C ASP A 254 16.90 5.13 -7.70
N TYR A 255 16.91 6.37 -8.22
CA TYR A 255 16.31 7.52 -7.55
C TYR A 255 14.78 7.45 -7.42
N ALA A 256 14.14 6.64 -8.26
CA ALA A 256 12.71 6.50 -8.36
C ALA A 256 12.17 5.41 -7.42
N HIS A 257 12.99 4.54 -6.83
CA HIS A 257 12.55 3.61 -5.78
C HIS A 257 11.94 4.39 -4.60
N GLY A 258 10.77 3.94 -4.16
CA GLY A 258 10.06 4.45 -3.01
C GLY A 258 9.86 3.34 -1.99
N VAL A 259 10.20 3.60 -0.74
CA VAL A 259 9.90 2.70 0.38
C VAL A 259 8.70 3.26 1.13
N ARG A 260 7.53 2.73 0.81
CA ARG A 260 6.31 3.02 1.55
C ARG A 260 6.06 1.88 2.52
N LEU A 261 5.96 2.19 3.80
CA LEU A 261 5.62 1.21 4.81
C LEU A 261 4.10 1.12 4.99
N VAL A 262 3.60 -0.10 5.12
CA VAL A 262 2.23 -0.42 5.55
C VAL A 262 2.35 -1.11 6.89
N ALA A 263 1.58 -0.70 7.90
CA ALA A 263 1.54 -1.41 9.19
C ALA A 263 1.20 -2.89 8.95
N GLN A 264 1.91 -3.82 9.60
CA GLN A 264 1.65 -5.25 9.43
C GLN A 264 0.24 -5.63 9.94
N THR A 265 -0.31 -4.84 10.87
CA THR A 265 -1.68 -4.97 11.35
C THR A 265 -2.66 -4.16 10.49
N MET A 266 -3.74 -4.81 10.06
CA MET A 266 -4.86 -4.24 9.30
C MET A 266 -6.19 -4.57 9.98
N GLU A 267 -7.27 -3.91 9.56
CA GLU A 267 -8.65 -4.27 9.95
C GLU A 267 -9.35 -5.02 8.81
N ILE A 268 -10.13 -6.05 9.12
CA ILE A 268 -11.06 -6.73 8.21
C ILE A 268 -12.39 -6.93 8.95
N GLU A 269 -13.49 -6.42 8.40
CA GLU A 269 -14.83 -6.46 9.04
C GLU A 269 -14.79 -6.06 10.54
N GLY A 270 -14.07 -4.97 10.84
CA GLY A 270 -13.90 -4.43 12.20
C GLY A 270 -12.99 -5.24 13.14
N ARG A 271 -12.30 -6.27 12.64
CA ARG A 271 -11.38 -7.11 13.43
C ARG A 271 -9.93 -6.95 12.97
N SER A 272 -9.00 -6.94 13.92
CA SER A 272 -7.57 -6.90 13.65
C SER A 272 -7.08 -8.19 12.98
N ALA A 273 -6.23 -8.07 11.97
CA ALA A 273 -5.58 -9.16 11.25
C ALA A 273 -4.15 -8.76 10.83
N GLN A 274 -3.28 -9.75 10.59
CA GLN A 274 -1.93 -9.51 10.08
C GLN A 274 -1.90 -9.66 8.55
N ILE A 275 -1.33 -8.69 7.83
CA ILE A 275 -1.33 -8.67 6.35
C ILE A 275 -0.73 -9.94 5.75
N LEU A 276 0.33 -10.50 6.34
CA LEU A 276 0.98 -11.71 5.82
C LEU A 276 0.18 -12.99 6.09
N ASP A 277 -0.66 -13.03 7.14
CA ASP A 277 -1.60 -14.13 7.35
C ASP A 277 -2.80 -14.02 6.40
N VAL A 278 -3.30 -12.80 6.19
CA VAL A 278 -4.34 -12.48 5.20
C VAL A 278 -3.89 -12.83 3.79
N LEU A 279 -2.63 -12.56 3.44
CA LEU A 279 -2.04 -12.94 2.15
C LEU A 279 -1.89 -14.46 1.98
N ALA A 280 -1.69 -15.20 3.07
CA ALA A 280 -1.60 -16.66 3.04
C ALA A 280 -2.98 -17.36 2.97
N ASP A 281 -4.04 -16.71 3.44
CA ASP A 281 -5.41 -17.22 3.44
C ASP A 281 -6.07 -17.10 2.05
N ARG A 282 -6.62 -18.21 1.53
CA ARG A 282 -7.23 -18.26 0.19
C ARG A 282 -8.50 -17.43 0.02
N ALA A 283 -9.28 -17.24 1.08
CA ALA A 283 -10.52 -16.47 1.05
C ALA A 283 -10.29 -14.98 1.33
N LEU A 284 -9.25 -14.64 2.11
CA LEU A 284 -8.94 -13.25 2.49
C LEU A 284 -7.88 -12.57 1.61
N ALA A 285 -6.97 -13.32 0.97
CA ALA A 285 -5.92 -12.74 0.11
C ALA A 285 -6.44 -11.78 -0.98
N PRO A 286 -7.63 -11.97 -1.61
CA PRO A 286 -8.18 -11.00 -2.56
C PRO A 286 -8.36 -9.57 -2.03
N ILE A 287 -8.36 -9.36 -0.70
CA ILE A 287 -8.37 -8.02 -0.06
C ILE A 287 -7.04 -7.30 -0.28
N VAL A 288 -5.93 -8.03 -0.31
CA VAL A 288 -4.55 -7.48 -0.30
C VAL A 288 -3.70 -7.92 -1.50
N SER A 289 -4.17 -8.79 -2.38
CA SER A 289 -3.40 -9.32 -3.51
C SER A 289 -4.28 -9.69 -4.70
N ASP A 290 -3.87 -9.29 -5.90
CA ASP A 290 -4.45 -9.75 -7.17
C ASP A 290 -3.68 -10.95 -7.77
N GLU A 291 -2.55 -11.35 -7.16
CA GLU A 291 -1.82 -12.58 -7.50
C GLU A 291 -2.40 -13.83 -6.81
N GLY A 292 -3.52 -13.66 -6.09
CA GLY A 292 -4.10 -14.67 -5.20
C GLY A 292 -3.30 -14.84 -3.90
N ALA A 293 -3.58 -15.95 -3.20
CA ALA A 293 -2.93 -16.26 -1.93
C ALA A 293 -1.52 -16.81 -2.09
N CYS A 294 -0.63 -16.38 -1.19
CA CYS A 294 0.78 -16.75 -1.15
C CYS A 294 1.32 -16.67 0.28
N ASP A 295 1.93 -17.74 0.80
CA ASP A 295 2.60 -17.68 2.10
C ASP A 295 4.01 -17.09 1.98
N LEU A 296 4.10 -15.77 2.12
CA LEU A 296 5.39 -15.06 2.17
C LEU A 296 6.01 -15.01 3.58
N ARG A 297 5.38 -15.57 4.63
CA ARG A 297 5.84 -15.38 6.03
C ARG A 297 7.24 -15.92 6.27
N THR A 298 7.58 -17.06 5.66
CA THR A 298 8.94 -17.63 5.77
C THR A 298 9.97 -16.78 5.03
N ALA A 299 9.66 -16.33 3.81
CA ALA A 299 10.54 -15.51 2.99
C ALA A 299 10.75 -14.11 3.59
N TRP A 300 9.67 -13.49 4.09
CA TRP A 300 9.71 -12.23 4.83
C TRP A 300 10.62 -12.31 6.05
N ASN A 301 10.52 -13.39 6.82
CA ASN A 301 11.31 -13.53 8.02
C ASN A 301 12.79 -13.82 7.75
N ARG A 302 13.10 -14.73 6.81
CA ARG A 302 14.46 -15.26 6.59
C ARG A 302 15.24 -14.58 5.49
N GLY A 303 14.59 -14.24 4.38
CA GLY A 303 15.26 -14.06 3.11
C GLY A 303 14.43 -14.54 1.92
N TRP A 304 14.57 -13.81 0.83
CA TRP A 304 14.40 -14.22 -0.56
C TRP A 304 15.62 -13.70 -1.32
#